data_AF-A0A372DVF1-F1
#
_entry.id   AF-A0A372DVF1-F1
#
_cell.length_a   1.000
_cell.length_b   1.000
_cell.length_c   1.000
_cell.angle_alpha   90.00
_cell.angle_beta   90.00
_cell.angle_gamma   90.00
#
_symmetry.space_group_name_H-M   'P 1'
#
loop_
_entity.id
_entity.type
_entity.pdbx_description
1 polymer ?
#
loop_
_entity_poly.entity_id
_entity_poly.type
_entity_poly.pdbx_seq_one_letter_code
_entity_poly.pdbx_strand_id
1 'polypeptide(L)'
;MKPLHLADLTAEQLAGLLVAPPAQLAVDCRWLLAPHPLGVGRFVSQLLVIRSRGTRIHLAQVHPVLARCLHHLGLSRVFHLQG
;
A
#
# COMPACT_ATOMS: atom_id res chain seq x y z
N MET A 1 15.39 -6.14 1.29
CA MET A 1 14.39 -5.83 2.32
C MET A 1 13.68 -7.11 2.69
N LYS A 2 13.46 -7.38 3.98
CA LYS A 2 12.73 -8.59 4.41
C LYS A 2 11.22 -8.33 4.24
N PRO A 3 10.48 -9.18 3.53
CA PRO A 3 9.03 -9.04 3.43
C PRO A 3 8.40 -9.20 4.82
N LEU A 4 7.47 -8.30 5.15
CA LEU A 4 6.70 -8.33 6.39
C LEU A 4 5.29 -8.80 6.08
N HIS A 5 4.84 -9.84 6.77
CA HIS A 5 3.45 -10.27 6.72
C HIS A 5 2.63 -9.38 7.64
N LEU A 6 1.73 -8.59 7.07
CA LEU A 6 0.86 -7.69 7.86
C LEU A 6 -0.05 -8.44 8.84
N ALA A 7 -0.33 -9.72 8.59
CA ALA A 7 -1.08 -10.58 9.52
C ALA A 7 -0.34 -10.85 10.84
N ASP A 8 0.99 -10.73 10.83
CA ASP A 8 1.85 -11.04 11.98
C ASP A 8 2.22 -9.78 12.78
N LEU A 9 1.71 -8.61 12.39
CA LEU A 9 2.04 -7.33 12.97
C LEU A 9 0.83 -6.69 13.64
N THR A 10 1.02 -6.18 14.85
CA THR A 10 0.07 -5.25 15.45
C THR A 10 0.16 -3.89 14.77
N ALA A 11 -0.91 -3.09 14.87
CA ALA A 11 -0.93 -1.72 14.34
C ALA A 11 0.19 -0.86 14.96
N GLU A 12 0.54 -1.10 16.22
CA GLU A 12 1.61 -0.38 16.94
C GLU A 12 2.99 -0.76 16.43
N GLN A 13 3.23 -2.06 16.17
CA GLN A 13 4.48 -2.52 15.58
C GLN A 13 4.66 -1.95 14.17
N LEU A 14 3.59 -1.94 13.36
CA LEU A 14 3.60 -1.32 12.04
C LEU A 14 3.85 0.19 12.15
N ALA A 15 3.19 0.88 13.10
CA ALA A 15 3.42 2.30 13.33
C ALA A 15 4.88 2.58 13.71
N GLY A 16 5.48 1.80 14.61
CA GLY A 16 6.88 1.93 15.00
C GLY A 16 7.85 1.76 13.83
N LEU A 17 7.56 0.83 12.92
CA LEU A 17 8.33 0.64 11.69
C LEU A 17 8.21 1.82 10.70
N LEU A 18 7.12 2.59 10.78
CA LEU A 18 6.83 3.73 9.91
C LEU A 18 7.26 5.08 10.52
N VAL A 19 7.76 5.11 11.76
CA VAL A 19 8.13 6.35 12.48
C VAL A 19 9.47 6.93 12.03
N ALA A 20 10.38 6.14 11.45
CA ALA A 20 11.70 6.62 11.00
C ALA A 20 11.78 6.78 9.47
N PRO A 21 11.84 8.00 8.92
CA PRO A 21 12.03 8.22 7.49
C PRO A 21 13.47 7.93 7.02
N PRO A 22 13.68 7.49 5.76
CA PRO A 22 12.67 7.09 4.80
C PRO A 22 12.32 5.60 4.96
N ALA A 23 11.16 5.31 5.56
CA ALA A 23 10.62 3.96 5.55
C ALA A 23 10.26 3.57 4.12
N GLN A 24 10.69 2.38 3.71
CA GLN A 24 10.27 1.76 2.46
C GLN A 24 9.29 0.64 2.83
N LEU A 25 8.09 0.66 2.24
CA LEU A 25 7.05 -0.31 2.49
C LEU A 25 6.72 -1.02 1.17
N ALA A 26 6.93 -2.33 1.12
CA ALA A 26 6.44 -3.18 0.05
C ALA A 26 5.18 -3.91 0.53
N VAL A 27 4.07 -3.76 -0.21
CA VAL A 27 2.78 -4.39 0.10
C VAL A 27 2.47 -5.41 -1.00
N ASP A 28 2.37 -6.68 -0.62
CA ASP A 28 1.89 -7.73 -1.52
C ASP A 28 0.35 -7.73 -1.54
N CYS A 29 -0.21 -7.47 -2.72
CA CYS A 29 -1.65 -7.38 -2.92
C CYS A 29 -2.26 -8.67 -3.50
N ARG A 30 -1.52 -9.78 -3.63
CA ARG A 30 -2.02 -11.01 -4.28
C ARG A 30 -3.29 -11.60 -3.65
N TRP A 31 -3.45 -11.42 -2.34
CA TRP A 31 -4.60 -11.93 -1.57
C TRP A 31 -5.69 -10.89 -1.37
N LEU A 32 -5.57 -9.72 -1.99
CA LEU A 32 -6.59 -8.68 -1.97
C LEU A 32 -7.74 -9.12 -2.88
N LEU A 33 -8.64 -9.94 -2.34
CA LEU A 33 -9.81 -10.48 -3.03
C LEU A 33 -10.67 -9.33 -3.61
N ALA A 34 -11.22 -9.57 -4.81
CA ALA A 34 -12.03 -8.67 -5.64
C ALA A 34 -12.50 -7.42 -4.90
N PRO A 35 -11.73 -6.31 -4.97
CA PRO A 35 -11.91 -5.24 -4.02
C PRO A 35 -13.19 -4.50 -4.35
N HIS A 36 -14.15 -4.54 -3.42
CA HIS A 36 -15.34 -3.71 -3.48
C HIS A 36 -14.90 -2.24 -3.67
N PRO A 37 -15.54 -1.44 -4.56
CA PRO A 37 -15.14 -0.05 -4.80
C PRO A 37 -14.91 0.81 -3.55
N LEU A 38 -15.73 0.63 -2.50
CA LEU A 38 -15.55 1.28 -1.19
C LEU A 38 -14.28 0.82 -0.47
N GLY A 39 -13.95 -0.47 -0.57
CA GLY A 39 -12.71 -1.04 -0.05
C GLY A 39 -11.48 -0.48 -0.77
N VAL A 40 -11.54 -0.30 -2.09
CA VAL A 40 -10.45 0.35 -2.86
C VAL A 40 -10.21 1.78 -2.38
N GLY A 41 -11.27 2.59 -2.25
CA GLY A 41 -11.13 3.97 -1.80
C GLY A 41 -10.53 4.08 -0.39
N ARG A 42 -10.98 3.24 0.54
CA ARG A 42 -10.45 3.18 1.91
C ARG A 42 -9.00 2.71 1.94
N PHE A 43 -8.66 1.70 1.13
CA PHE A 43 -7.29 1.21 1.02
C PHE A 43 -6.35 2.30 0.49
N VAL A 44 -6.75 2.99 -0.59
CA VAL A 44 -5.97 4.08 -1.18
C VAL A 44 -5.79 5.24 -0.20
N SER A 45 -6.84 5.63 0.55
CA SER A 45 -6.73 6.71 1.52
C SER A 45 -5.75 6.37 2.66
N GLN A 46 -5.74 5.14 3.16
CA GLN A 46 -4.78 4.67 4.15
C GLN A 46 -3.34 4.72 3.61
N LEU A 47 -3.11 4.27 2.37
CA LEU A 47 -1.79 4.35 1.75
C LEU A 47 -1.30 5.80 1.59
N LEU A 48 -2.19 6.73 1.26
CA LEU A 48 -1.84 8.15 1.16
C LEU A 48 -1.44 8.75 2.53
N VAL A 49 -2.12 8.36 3.61
CA VAL A 49 -1.74 8.75 4.98
C VAL A 49 -0.37 8.20 5.36
N ILE A 50 -0.05 6.95 4.99
CA ILE A 50 1.26 6.37 5.27
C ILE A 50 2.36 7.10 4.48
N ARG A 51 2.07 7.44 3.22
CA ARG A 51 3.01 8.19 2.36
C ARG A 51 3.26 9.61 2.85
N SER A 52 2.26 10.32 3.37
CA SER A 52 2.41 11.72 3.80
C SER A 52 3.49 11.91 4.87
N ARG A 53 3.89 10.82 5.55
CA ARG A 53 5.00 10.76 6.51
C ARG A 53 6.38 10.55 5.87
N GLY A 54 6.50 10.61 4.55
CA GLY A 54 7.75 10.40 3.81
C GLY A 54 8.02 8.94 3.44
N THR A 55 7.09 8.03 3.72
CA THR A 55 7.21 6.59 3.39
C THR A 55 7.11 6.36 1.89
N ARG A 56 8.07 5.64 1.30
CA ARG A 56 7.98 5.16 -0.08
C ARG A 56 7.22 3.84 -0.10
N ILE A 57 6.16 3.76 -0.91
CA ILE A 57 5.27 2.60 -0.96
C ILE A 57 5.38 1.93 -2.33
N HIS A 58 5.69 0.64 -2.30
CA HIS A 58 5.74 -0.27 -3.44
C HIS A 58 4.58 -1.26 -3.30
N LEU A 59 3.77 -1.39 -4.34
CA LEU A 59 2.67 -2.35 -4.37
C LEU A 59 3.04 -3.45 -5.36
N ALA A 60 3.05 -4.71 -4.91
CA ALA A 60 3.33 -5.87 -5.73
C ALA A 60 2.07 -6.69 -5.96
N GLN A 61 1.96 -7.39 -7.10
CA GLN A 61 0.85 -8.32 -7.39
C GLN A 61 -0.52 -7.65 -7.26
N VAL A 62 -0.63 -6.44 -7.80
CA VAL A 62 -1.81 -5.58 -7.68
C VAL A 62 -2.94 -6.10 -8.57
N HIS A 63 -4.12 -6.30 -7.97
CA HIS A 63 -5.31 -6.68 -8.72
C HIS A 63 -5.62 -5.65 -9.84
N PRO A 64 -6.00 -6.07 -11.06
CA PRO A 64 -6.20 -5.15 -12.19
C PRO A 64 -7.20 -4.02 -11.93
N VAL A 65 -8.23 -4.27 -11.12
CA VAL A 65 -9.21 -3.25 -10.69
C VAL A 65 -8.53 -2.15 -9.88
N LEU A 66 -7.70 -2.51 -8.90
CA LEU A 66 -6.96 -1.55 -8.08
C LEU A 66 -5.95 -0.78 -8.93
N ALA A 67 -5.22 -1.44 -9.82
CA ALA A 67 -4.30 -0.78 -10.75
C ALA A 67 -5.02 0.27 -11.62
N ARG A 68 -6.20 -0.07 -12.14
CA ARG A 68 -7.04 0.85 -12.92
C ARG A 68 -7.53 2.03 -12.09
N CYS A 69 -7.99 1.79 -10.86
CA CYS A 69 -8.39 2.87 -9.95
C CYS A 69 -7.21 3.81 -9.66
N LEU A 70 -6.03 3.29 -9.36
CA LEU A 70 -4.83 4.10 -9.14
C LEU A 70 -4.47 4.92 -10.38
N HIS A 71 -4.63 4.36 -11.58
CA HIS A 71 -4.40 5.06 -12.83
C HIS A 71 -5.37 6.22 -13.03
N HIS A 72 -6.68 5.98 -12.90
CA HIS A 72 -7.70 7.03 -13.06
C HIS A 72 -7.57 8.16 -12.03
N LEU A 73 -7.11 7.84 -10.82
CA LEU A 73 -6.87 8.84 -9.77
C LEU A 73 -5.53 9.58 -9.92
N GLY A 74 -4.73 9.27 -10.95
CA GLY A 74 -3.39 9.85 -11.14
C GLY A 74 -2.35 9.38 -10.11
N LEU A 75 -2.65 8.32 -9.36
CA LEU A 75 -1.83 7.80 -8.26
C LEU A 75 -0.80 6.75 -8.70
N SER A 76 -0.79 6.35 -9.97
CA SER A 76 0.24 5.44 -10.50
C SER A 76 1.66 5.99 -10.42
N ARG A 77 1.84 7.31 -10.33
CA ARG A 77 3.15 7.96 -10.10
C ARG A 77 3.50 8.07 -8.62
N VAL A 78 2.49 7.92 -7.76
CA VAL A 78 2.59 7.99 -6.32
C VAL A 78 3.02 6.63 -5.78
N PHE A 79 2.42 5.54 -6.26
CA PHE A 79 2.76 4.18 -5.86
C PHE A 79 3.63 3.49 -6.91
N HIS A 80 4.72 2.86 -6.49
CA HIS A 80 5.52 2.03 -7.40
C HIS A 80 4.84 0.68 -7.57
N LEU A 81 4.22 0.45 -8.73
CA LEU A 81 3.59 -0.82 -9.07
C LEU A 81 4.65 -1.81 -9.58
N GLN A 82 4.76 -2.97 -8.94
CA GLN A 82 5.57 -4.09 -9.42
C GLN A 82 4.62 -5.22 -9.88
N GLY A 83 4.82 -5.63 -11.13
CA GLY A 83 4.03 -6.70 -11.80
C GLY A 83 4.17 -8.04 -11.11
#